data_AF-A0A849ZC71-F1
#
_entry.id   AF-A0A849ZC71-F1
#
_cell.length_a   1.000
_cell.length_b   1.000
_cell.length_c   1.000
_cell.angle_alpha   90.00
_cell.angle_beta   90.00
_cell.angle_gamma   90.00
#
_symmetry.space_group_name_H-M   'P 1'
#
loop_
_entity.id
_entity.type
_entity.pdbx_description
1 polymer ?
#
loop_
_entity_poly.entity_id
_entity_poly.type
_entity_poly.pdbx_seq_one_letter_code
_entity_poly.pdbx_strand_id
1 'polypeptide(L)'
;MLVHVCTDGLTLQPQFVRVSSSAARSEVLTELVEEAVQSSSIGLSAGQAGGSALPFTVRAVYELDGLVIVDLARESAAGSLDFRGECLLAYSIVNSVADNFDEIQGVQILVDGVPSATLAGALDLTEPLVPNAALRSGG
;
A
#
# COMPACT_ATOMS: atom_id res chain seq x y z
N MET A 1 2.91 -6.56 11.41
CA MET A 1 3.97 -5.59 11.04
C MET A 1 3.40 -4.59 10.04
N LEU A 2 3.52 -3.29 10.25
CA LEU A 2 3.15 -2.30 9.25
C LEU A 2 4.39 -1.93 8.45
N VAL A 3 4.30 -1.82 7.12
CA VAL A 3 5.37 -1.28 6.27
C VAL A 3 4.89 0.03 5.69
N HIS A 4 5.65 1.11 5.89
CA HIS A 4 5.29 2.43 5.41
C HIS A 4 6.47 3.09 4.70
N VAL A 5 6.18 4.09 3.86
CA VAL A 5 7.22 4.92 3.26
C VAL A 5 7.82 5.82 4.33
N CYS A 6 9.14 5.80 4.46
CA CYS A 6 9.86 6.64 5.42
C CYS A 6 9.71 8.13 5.05
N THR A 7 9.97 9.03 6.01
CA THR A 7 9.93 10.48 5.80
C THR A 7 10.99 11.00 4.84
N ASP A 8 12.03 10.22 4.55
CA ASP A 8 12.93 10.51 3.43
C ASP A 8 12.24 10.37 2.06
N GLY A 9 11.10 9.69 1.97
CA GLY A 9 10.36 9.42 0.73
C GLY A 9 11.05 8.44 -0.22
N LEU A 10 12.12 7.77 0.23
CA LEU A 10 12.99 6.95 -0.60
C LEU A 10 12.99 5.47 -0.18
N THR A 11 12.59 5.15 1.06
CA THR A 11 12.71 3.81 1.64
C THR A 11 11.42 3.31 2.29
N LEU A 12 11.27 1.98 2.39
CA LEU A 12 10.21 1.33 3.16
C LEU A 12 10.72 0.91 4.53
N GLN A 13 10.06 1.37 5.59
CA GLN A 13 10.41 0.99 6.96
C GLN A 13 9.31 0.13 7.60
N PRO A 14 9.71 -1.02 8.19
CA PRO A 14 8.81 -1.78 9.04
C PRO A 14 8.60 -1.05 10.38
N GLN A 15 7.36 -0.99 10.82
CA GLN A 15 6.93 -0.41 12.08
C GLN A 15 6.01 -1.40 12.81
N PHE A 16 6.28 -1.61 14.09
CA PHE A 16 5.37 -2.37 14.94
C PHE A 16 4.16 -1.50 15.30
N VAL A 17 3.05 -1.75 14.61
CA VAL A 17 1.75 -1.15 14.94
C VAL A 17 0.89 -2.20 15.63
N ARG A 18 0.14 -1.78 16.66
CA ARG A 18 -0.82 -2.64 17.34
C ARG A 18 -2.12 -2.59 16.53
N VAL A 19 -2.39 -3.67 15.81
CA VAL A 19 -3.73 -3.90 15.23
C VAL A 19 -4.57 -4.62 16.30
N SER A 20 -5.87 -4.29 16.38
CA SER A 20 -6.75 -4.82 17.43
C SER A 20 -6.87 -6.34 17.33
N SER A 21 -6.30 -7.08 18.28
CA SER A 21 -6.22 -8.56 18.23
C SER A 21 -7.56 -9.30 18.42
N SER A 22 -8.64 -8.58 18.68
CA SER A 22 -9.99 -9.13 18.91
C SER A 22 -10.95 -8.89 17.74
N ALA A 23 -10.49 -8.23 16.67
CA ALA A 23 -11.29 -7.92 15.50
C ALA A 23 -11.39 -9.12 14.55
N ALA A 24 -12.44 -9.17 13.73
CA ALA A 24 -12.54 -10.21 12.68
C ALA A 24 -11.35 -10.08 11.72
N ARG A 25 -10.91 -11.19 11.09
CA ARG A 25 -9.74 -11.19 10.18
C ARG A 25 -9.84 -10.11 9.11
N SER A 26 -11.01 -9.94 8.49
CA SER A 26 -11.28 -8.91 7.48
C SER A 26 -11.11 -7.49 8.01
N GLU A 27 -11.42 -7.27 9.29
CA GLU A 27 -11.34 -5.97 9.96
C GLU A 27 -9.88 -5.63 10.28
N VAL A 28 -9.10 -6.59 10.81
CA VAL A 28 -7.64 -6.47 10.98
C VAL A 28 -6.95 -6.15 9.66
N LEU A 29 -7.36 -6.83 8.59
CA LEU A 29 -6.79 -6.65 7.25
C LEU A 29 -7.11 -5.27 6.67
N THR A 30 -8.34 -4.78 6.90
CA THR A 30 -8.76 -3.43 6.48
C THR A 30 -7.99 -2.36 7.25
N GLU A 31 -7.96 -2.44 8.58
CA GLU A 31 -7.20 -1.50 9.44
C GLU A 31 -5.72 -1.45 9.04
N LEU A 32 -5.10 -2.61 8.77
CA LEU A 32 -3.70 -2.69 8.38
C LEU A 32 -3.42 -1.96 7.06
N VAL A 33 -4.27 -2.18 6.05
CA VAL A 33 -4.11 -1.57 4.72
C VAL A 33 -4.38 -0.07 4.78
N GLU A 34 -5.41 0.36 5.50
CA GLU A 34 -5.72 1.78 5.72
C GLU A 34 -4.55 2.52 6.39
N GLU A 35 -4.02 1.94 7.47
CA GLU A 35 -2.87 2.51 8.17
C GLU A 35 -1.61 2.55 7.29
N ALA A 36 -1.42 1.54 6.43
CA ALA A 36 -0.27 1.48 5.53
C ALA A 36 -0.33 2.59 4.48
N VAL A 37 -1.51 2.81 3.89
CA VAL A 37 -1.75 3.89 2.91
C VAL A 37 -1.61 5.25 3.59
N GLN A 38 -2.21 5.44 4.77
CA GLN A 38 -2.15 6.70 5.51
C GLN A 38 -0.71 7.04 5.93
N SER A 39 0.03 6.08 6.50
CA SER A 39 1.42 6.28 6.94
C SER A 39 2.36 6.50 5.76
N SER A 40 2.16 5.77 4.66
CA SER A 40 2.92 5.96 3.43
C SER A 40 2.67 7.32 2.80
N SER A 41 1.44 7.84 2.91
CA SER A 41 1.10 9.18 2.46
C SER A 41 1.90 10.24 3.18
N ILE A 42 2.03 10.13 4.50
CA ILE A 42 2.83 11.05 5.31
C ILE A 42 4.31 11.04 4.89
N GLY A 43 4.88 9.84 4.70
CA GLY A 43 6.28 9.69 4.29
C GLY A 43 6.56 10.24 2.89
N LEU A 44 5.68 9.93 1.93
CA LEU A 44 5.79 10.42 0.56
C LEU A 44 5.63 11.94 0.48
N SER A 45 4.69 12.53 1.22
CA SER A 45 4.53 13.98 1.28
C SER A 45 5.72 14.68 1.95
N ALA A 46 6.39 14.04 2.92
CA ALA A 46 7.56 14.60 3.60
C ALA A 46 8.84 14.55 2.75
N GLY A 47 9.03 13.49 1.95
CA GLY A 47 10.21 13.32 1.11
C GLY A 47 10.16 14.04 -0.25
N GLN A 48 8.96 14.39 -0.74
CA GLN A 48 8.79 15.19 -1.95
C GLN A 48 8.93 16.68 -1.60
N ALA A 49 9.81 17.41 -2.31
CA ALA A 49 9.93 18.86 -2.21
C ALA A 49 8.67 19.55 -2.78
N GLY A 50 7.56 19.52 -2.04
CA GLY A 50 6.26 20.01 -2.50
C GLY A 50 5.03 19.57 -1.71
N GLY A 51 5.15 18.63 -0.74
CA GLY A 51 4.11 18.37 0.26
C GLY A 51 2.70 18.11 -0.27
N SER A 52 2.56 17.48 -1.45
CA SER A 52 1.24 17.11 -1.96
C SER A 52 0.78 15.83 -1.27
N ALA A 53 -0.40 15.87 -0.65
CA ALA A 53 -1.06 14.68 -0.13
C ALA A 53 -1.29 13.68 -1.27
N LEU A 54 -1.15 12.38 -0.99
CA LEU A 54 -1.44 11.37 -2.00
C LEU A 54 -2.90 11.47 -2.45
N PRO A 55 -3.18 11.32 -3.75
CA PRO A 55 -4.53 11.41 -4.27
C PRO A 55 -5.31 10.09 -4.10
N PHE A 56 -4.97 9.24 -3.13
CA PHE A 56 -5.54 7.90 -2.99
C PHE A 56 -6.01 7.64 -1.57
N THR A 57 -7.21 7.07 -1.44
CA THR A 57 -7.80 6.59 -0.18
C THR A 57 -8.22 5.14 -0.36
N VAL A 58 -8.30 4.37 0.74
CA VAL A 58 -8.79 2.99 0.68
C VAL A 58 -10.31 3.02 0.61
N ARG A 59 -10.89 2.39 -0.41
CA ARG A 59 -12.35 2.27 -0.61
C ARG A 59 -12.89 0.95 -0.07
N ALA A 60 -12.17 -0.13 -0.32
CA ALA A 60 -12.53 -1.45 0.18
C ALA A 60 -11.31 -2.37 0.23
N VAL A 61 -11.34 -3.31 1.15
CA VAL A 61 -10.36 -4.40 1.21
C VAL A 61 -11.09 -5.72 1.43
N TYR A 62 -10.76 -6.73 0.65
CA TYR A 62 -11.34 -8.07 0.79
C TYR A 62 -10.36 -9.15 0.37
N GLU A 63 -10.54 -10.34 0.91
CA GLU A 63 -9.75 -11.52 0.60
C GLU A 63 -10.54 -12.45 -0.34
N LEU A 64 -9.88 -12.96 -1.37
CA LEU A 64 -10.45 -13.89 -2.33
C LEU A 64 -9.39 -14.92 -2.73
N ASP A 65 -9.62 -16.19 -2.41
CA ASP A 65 -8.79 -17.33 -2.83
C ASP A 65 -7.27 -17.15 -2.59
N GLY A 66 -6.89 -16.61 -1.42
CA GLY A 66 -5.48 -16.38 -1.07
C GLY A 66 -4.87 -15.12 -1.68
N LEU A 67 -5.67 -14.30 -2.36
CA LEU A 67 -5.32 -12.95 -2.79
C LEU A 67 -6.04 -11.92 -1.92
N VAL A 68 -5.36 -10.81 -1.67
CA VAL A 68 -6.01 -9.63 -1.09
C VAL A 68 -6.29 -8.64 -2.19
N ILE A 69 -7.52 -8.18 -2.29
CA ILE A 69 -7.90 -7.12 -3.21
C ILE A 69 -8.05 -5.84 -2.41
N VAL A 70 -7.24 -4.85 -2.78
CA VAL A 70 -7.24 -3.51 -2.22
C VAL A 70 -7.78 -2.56 -3.27
N ASP A 71 -8.96 -2.01 -3.04
CA ASP A 71 -9.58 -1.03 -3.92
C ASP A 71 -9.31 0.37 -3.39
N LEU A 72 -8.59 1.17 -4.18
CA LEU A 72 -8.24 2.55 -3.88
C LEU A 72 -9.16 3.51 -4.64
N ALA A 73 -9.69 4.52 -3.98
CA ALA A 73 -10.37 5.63 -4.65
C ALA A 73 -9.36 6.71 -5.02
N ARG A 74 -9.50 7.31 -6.21
CA ARG A 74 -8.69 8.47 -6.59
C ARG A 74 -9.38 9.78 -6.18
N GLU A 75 -8.86 10.43 -5.14
CA GLU A 75 -9.40 11.67 -4.57
C GLU A 75 -9.08 12.93 -5.38
N SER A 76 -7.96 12.95 -6.12
CA SER A 76 -7.64 14.10 -6.97
C SER A 76 -6.94 13.71 -8.27
N ALA A 77 -7.25 14.44 -9.34
CA ALA A 77 -6.55 14.34 -10.62
C ALA A 77 -5.18 15.05 -10.62
N ALA A 78 -4.84 15.78 -9.54
CA ALA A 78 -3.74 16.74 -9.49
C ALA A 78 -2.48 16.23 -8.76
N GLY A 79 -2.53 15.04 -8.15
CA GLY A 79 -1.36 14.39 -7.58
C GLY A 79 -0.73 13.41 -8.57
N SER A 80 0.51 13.64 -8.98
CA SER A 80 1.30 12.66 -9.72
C SER A 80 2.34 12.06 -8.79
N LEU A 81 2.29 10.75 -8.59
CA LEU A 81 3.42 10.01 -8.05
C LEU A 81 4.47 9.87 -9.15
N ASP A 82 5.74 9.98 -8.79
CA ASP A 82 6.83 9.52 -9.65
C ASP A 82 6.90 7.98 -9.60
N PHE A 83 7.63 7.37 -10.54
CA PHE A 83 7.78 5.89 -10.61
C PHE A 83 8.15 5.29 -9.24
N ARG A 84 9.01 5.99 -8.49
CA ARG A 84 9.47 5.55 -7.19
C ARG A 84 8.37 5.65 -6.13
N GLY A 85 7.67 6.77 -6.03
CA GLY A 85 6.57 6.93 -5.07
C GLY A 85 5.42 5.96 -5.34
N GLU A 86 5.13 5.68 -6.62
CA GLU A 86 4.15 4.67 -7.04
C GLU A 86 4.56 3.26 -6.57
N CYS A 87 5.81 2.86 -6.86
CA CYS A 87 6.33 1.57 -6.38
C CYS A 87 6.31 1.48 -4.85
N LEU A 88 6.77 2.52 -4.16
CA LEU A 88 6.85 2.52 -2.70
C LEU A 88 5.46 2.40 -2.06
N LEU A 89 4.46 3.11 -2.57
CA LEU A 89 3.08 2.98 -2.08
C LEU A 89 2.50 1.58 -2.34
N ALA A 90 2.67 1.05 -3.54
CA ALA A 90 2.15 -0.28 -3.87
C ALA A 90 2.81 -1.37 -2.99
N TYR A 91 4.13 -1.33 -2.85
CA TYR A 91 4.85 -2.33 -2.06
C TYR A 91 4.75 -2.12 -0.55
N SER A 92 4.39 -0.93 -0.05
CA SER A 92 4.09 -0.75 1.37
C SER A 92 2.82 -1.51 1.76
N ILE A 93 1.80 -1.49 0.90
CA ILE A 93 0.57 -2.27 1.05
C ILE A 93 0.88 -3.76 0.96
N VAL A 94 1.53 -4.20 -0.13
CA VAL A 94 1.82 -5.61 -0.39
C VAL A 94 2.65 -6.22 0.74
N ASN A 95 3.73 -5.54 1.15
CA ASN A 95 4.61 -6.06 2.20
C ASN A 95 3.93 -6.04 3.57
N SER A 96 3.10 -5.03 3.88
CA SER A 96 2.32 -5.03 5.12
C SER A 96 1.41 -6.24 5.20
N VAL A 97 0.65 -6.54 4.13
CA VAL A 97 -0.23 -7.70 4.10
C VAL A 97 0.58 -8.99 4.26
N ALA A 98 1.63 -9.17 3.48
CA ALA A 98 2.44 -10.38 3.50
C ALA A 98 3.10 -10.67 4.85
N ASP A 99 3.60 -9.64 5.55
CA ASP A 99 4.25 -9.81 6.86
C ASP A 99 3.27 -10.13 8.00
N ASN A 100 1.96 -10.08 7.76
CA ASN A 100 0.95 -10.45 8.76
C ASN A 100 0.16 -11.71 8.38
N PHE A 101 0.20 -12.13 7.12
CA PHE A 101 -0.62 -13.23 6.61
C PHE A 101 0.18 -14.13 5.66
N ASP A 102 0.84 -15.15 6.20
CA ASP A 102 1.66 -16.11 5.42
C ASP A 102 0.86 -16.88 4.33
N GLU A 103 -0.45 -16.99 4.49
CA GLU A 103 -1.36 -17.65 3.54
C GLU A 103 -1.68 -16.80 2.30
N ILE A 104 -1.32 -15.51 2.31
CA ILE A 104 -1.63 -14.59 1.21
C ILE A 104 -0.50 -14.61 0.19
N GLN A 105 -0.86 -14.96 -1.04
CA GLN A 105 0.09 -15.15 -2.14
C GLN A 105 0.43 -13.87 -2.90
N GLY A 106 -0.43 -12.86 -2.79
CA GLY A 106 -0.26 -11.57 -3.45
C GLY A 106 -1.39 -10.61 -3.16
N VAL A 107 -1.21 -9.36 -3.59
CA VAL A 107 -2.18 -8.29 -3.43
C VAL A 107 -2.52 -7.70 -4.79
N GLN A 108 -3.80 -7.76 -5.16
CA GLN A 108 -4.34 -7.06 -6.31
C GLN A 108 -4.74 -5.64 -5.89
N ILE A 109 -4.20 -4.63 -6.58
CA ILE A 109 -4.59 -3.24 -6.36
C ILE A 109 -5.58 -2.86 -7.47
N LEU A 110 -6.73 -2.29 -7.07
CA LEU A 110 -7.72 -1.70 -7.97
C LEU A 110 -7.75 -0.19 -7.76
N VAL A 111 -8.14 0.55 -8.80
CA VAL A 111 -8.43 1.98 -8.69
C VAL A 111 -9.86 2.22 -9.15
N ASP A 112 -10.66 2.81 -8.28
CA ASP A 112 -12.08 3.04 -8.46
C ASP A 112 -12.87 1.75 -8.84
N GLY A 113 -12.40 0.59 -8.41
CA GLY A 113 -13.01 -0.73 -8.64
C GLY A 113 -12.64 -1.37 -9.97
N VAL A 114 -11.69 -0.78 -10.71
CA VAL A 114 -11.21 -1.29 -11.98
C VAL A 114 -9.76 -1.78 -11.81
N PRO A 115 -9.38 -2.93 -12.39
CA PRO A 115 -7.97 -3.28 -12.57
C PRO A 115 -7.31 -2.18 -13.39
N SER A 116 -6.59 -1.29 -12.72
CA SER A 116 -5.91 -0.20 -13.40
C SER A 116 -4.63 -0.72 -14.01
N ALA A 117 -4.21 -0.19 -15.16
CA ALA A 117 -2.88 -0.48 -15.67
C ALA A 117 -1.81 0.07 -14.73
N THR A 118 -2.05 1.21 -14.09
CA THR A 118 -1.08 1.91 -13.23
C THR A 118 -1.78 2.85 -12.25
N LEU A 119 -1.17 3.19 -11.11
CA LEU A 119 -1.60 4.29 -10.22
C LEU A 119 -1.20 5.66 -10.77
N ALA A 120 -0.04 5.79 -11.41
CA ALA A 120 0.43 7.07 -11.97
C ALA A 120 1.16 6.96 -13.32
N GLY A 121 1.25 5.74 -13.88
CA GLY A 121 1.80 5.48 -15.21
C GLY A 121 3.04 4.58 -15.22
N ALA A 122 3.48 4.09 -14.06
CA ALA A 122 4.81 3.49 -13.93
C ALA A 122 4.85 2.02 -13.51
N LEU A 123 3.86 1.53 -12.74
CA LEU A 123 3.80 0.14 -12.28
C LEU A 123 2.59 -0.58 -12.88
N ASP A 124 2.81 -1.73 -13.50
CA ASP A 124 1.72 -2.57 -14.00
C ASP A 124 0.93 -3.16 -12.81
N LEU A 125 -0.35 -2.81 -12.72
CA LEU A 125 -1.28 -3.29 -11.70
C LEU A 125 -2.38 -4.20 -12.28
N THR A 126 -2.24 -4.62 -13.54
CA THR A 126 -3.20 -5.55 -14.15
C THR A 126 -3.14 -6.96 -13.58
N GLU A 127 -2.02 -7.31 -12.93
CA GLU A 127 -1.81 -8.56 -12.23
C GLU A 127 -1.57 -8.33 -10.73
N PRO A 128 -1.86 -9.32 -9.87
CA PRO A 128 -1.56 -9.23 -8.45
C PRO A 128 -0.07 -9.05 -8.20
N LEU A 129 0.28 -8.12 -7.33
CA LEU A 129 1.66 -7.91 -6.90
C LEU A 129 2.05 -8.93 -5.83
N VAL A 130 3.20 -9.55 -6.02
CA VAL A 130 3.79 -10.46 -5.03
C VAL A 130 4.71 -9.69 -4.08
N PRO A 131 4.86 -10.14 -2.82
CA PRO A 131 5.73 -9.49 -1.85
C PRO A 131 7.17 -9.45 -2.35
N ASN A 132 7.80 -8.28 -2.26
CA ASN A 132 9.17 -8.09 -2.71
C ASN A 132 10.08 -7.78 -1.52
N ALA A 133 10.78 -8.82 -1.04
CA ALA A 133 11.70 -8.71 0.09
C ALA A 133 12.89 -7.77 -0.18
N ALA A 134 13.28 -7.54 -1.45
CA ALA A 134 14.42 -6.69 -1.78
C ALA A 134 14.17 -5.19 -1.56
N LEU A 135 12.90 -4.77 -1.44
CA LEU A 135 12.52 -3.38 -1.17
C LEU A 135 12.45 -3.05 0.34
N ARG A 136 12.69 -4.04 1.21
CA ARG A 136 12.80 -3.83 2.65
C ARG A 136 14.18 -3.25 2.95
N SER A 137 14.24 -2.01 3.47
CA SER A 137 15.53 -1.49 3.97
C SER A 137 15.77 -2.05 5.37
N GLY A 138 16.61 -3.09 5.46
CA GLY A 138 17.03 -3.68 6.73
C GLY A 138 17.30 -5.17 6.63
N GLY A 139 18.51 -5.53 6.18
CA GLY A 139 19.18 -6.76 6.58
C GLY A 139 20.12 -6.47 7.74
#